data_AF-A0A1G0M5A3-F1
#
_entry.id   AF-A0A1G0M5A3-F1
#
_cell.length_a   1.000
_cell.length_b   1.000
_cell.length_c   1.000
_cell.angle_alpha   90.00
_cell.angle_beta   90.00
_cell.angle_gamma   90.00
#
_symmetry.space_group_name_H-M   'P 1'
#
loop_
_entity.id
_entity.type
_entity.pdbx_description
1 polymer ?
#
loop_
_entity_poly.entity_id
_entity_poly.type
_entity_poly.pdbx_seq_one_letter_code
_entity_poly.pdbx_strand_id
1 'polypeptide(L)'
;MERIIKKRMAALVGMALISVAGLAQAQVKFAVRDTTGTTEKMVVTDKGYVGVGTNAPGVAIQTKGGSIADTQVISHYTGTDPLSSGGFLALRSSLNGTTPVLPKQGERIGYTLFGSVAEDGTPRNAAGLVGYAEADWTSTSIPAYFLFEVAATGATGRVERMRITSSGNVGIGTAAPTQKLEVNGAIRLKTTATKPTTCTSALTGVIWMTSGGTGIADSLEVCVKDATGAYAWKRVQLN
;
A
#
# COMPACT_ATOMS: atom_id res chain seq x y z
N MET A 1 -33.91 5.66 -68.12
CA MET A 1 -34.95 5.49 -67.09
C MET A 1 -34.58 4.26 -66.26
N GLU A 2 -33.74 4.45 -65.24
CA GLU A 2 -33.47 3.49 -64.16
C GLU A 2 -32.40 4.10 -63.25
N ARG A 3 -32.64 4.23 -61.93
CA ARG A 3 -31.62 4.16 -60.88
C ARG A 3 -32.24 4.20 -59.46
N ILE A 4 -32.11 3.05 -58.78
CA ILE A 4 -31.60 2.89 -57.41
C ILE A 4 -32.48 3.40 -56.24
N ILE A 5 -33.31 2.48 -55.74
CA ILE A 5 -33.35 1.93 -54.38
C ILE A 5 -33.07 2.87 -53.18
N LYS A 6 -34.12 3.01 -52.37
CA LYS A 6 -34.22 3.50 -50.98
C LYS A 6 -33.10 3.01 -50.05
N LYS A 7 -32.57 3.89 -49.20
CA LYS A 7 -32.08 3.52 -47.85
C LYS A 7 -32.52 4.57 -46.82
N ARG A 8 -33.59 4.24 -46.09
CA ARG A 8 -33.94 4.86 -44.81
C ARG A 8 -33.04 4.24 -43.73
N MET A 9 -32.43 5.06 -42.87
CA MET A 9 -32.09 4.66 -41.51
C MET A 9 -32.47 5.82 -40.59
N ALA A 10 -33.67 5.71 -40.02
CA ALA A 10 -34.08 6.50 -38.88
C ALA A 10 -33.31 6.00 -37.66
N ALA A 11 -32.63 6.90 -36.95
CA ALA A 11 -32.07 6.62 -35.64
C ALA A 11 -33.24 6.52 -34.64
N LEU A 12 -33.64 5.29 -34.32
CA LEU A 12 -34.63 5.01 -33.28
C LEU A 12 -33.87 4.89 -31.94
N VAL A 13 -33.87 5.95 -31.13
CA VAL A 13 -33.47 5.87 -29.72
C VAL A 13 -34.74 5.55 -28.91
N GLY A 14 -35.07 4.26 -28.84
CA GLY A 14 -36.12 3.74 -27.97
C GLY A 14 -35.51 2.77 -26.97
N MET A 15 -35.33 3.19 -25.72
CA MET A 15 -34.96 2.29 -24.62
C MET A 15 -36.24 1.59 -24.14
N ALA A 16 -36.55 0.43 -24.73
CA ALA A 16 -37.63 -0.43 -24.26
C ALA A 16 -37.15 -1.22 -23.03
N LEU A 17 -37.73 -0.95 -21.85
CA LEU A 17 -37.64 -1.86 -20.72
C LEU A 17 -38.62 -3.03 -20.96
N ILE A 18 -38.10 -4.13 -21.48
CA ILE A 18 -38.80 -5.43 -21.49
C ILE A 18 -38.39 -6.14 -20.20
N SER A 19 -39.30 -6.23 -19.22
CA SER A 19 -39.12 -7.14 -18.08
C SER A 19 -39.55 -8.55 -18.49
N VAL A 20 -38.65 -9.28 -19.14
CA VAL A 20 -38.81 -10.72 -19.39
C VAL A 20 -38.41 -11.50 -18.13
N ALA A 21 -39.33 -12.25 -17.53
CA ALA A 21 -39.02 -13.20 -16.48
C ALA A 21 -38.04 -14.26 -17.05
N GLY A 22 -36.83 -14.31 -16.50
CA GLY A 22 -35.70 -15.11 -17.00
C GLY A 22 -34.50 -14.29 -17.47
N LEU A 23 -34.28 -13.09 -16.91
CA LEU A 23 -33.25 -12.15 -17.35
C LEU A 23 -31.85 -12.80 -17.36
N ALA A 24 -31.28 -12.96 -18.56
CA ALA A 24 -29.84 -12.88 -18.72
C ALA A 24 -29.40 -11.57 -18.03
N GLN A 25 -28.49 -11.70 -17.04
CA GLN A 25 -28.13 -10.65 -16.09
C GLN A 25 -28.06 -9.26 -16.75
N ALA A 26 -28.88 -8.32 -16.28
CA ALA A 26 -28.85 -6.95 -16.79
C ALA A 26 -27.48 -6.34 -16.47
N GLN A 27 -26.76 -5.88 -17.48
CA GLN A 27 -25.45 -5.25 -17.32
C GLN A 27 -25.44 -3.90 -18.04
N VAL A 28 -24.92 -2.86 -17.38
CA VAL A 28 -24.57 -1.61 -18.05
C VAL A 28 -23.16 -1.75 -18.60
N LYS A 29 -23.01 -1.65 -19.92
CA LYS A 29 -21.73 -1.85 -20.59
C LYS A 29 -21.26 -0.58 -21.28
N PHE A 30 -20.00 -0.22 -21.06
CA PHE A 30 -19.27 0.75 -21.86
C PHE A 30 -18.32 -0.02 -22.77
N ALA A 31 -18.57 0.06 -24.07
CA ALA A 31 -17.76 -0.60 -25.09
C ALA A 31 -17.10 0.43 -26.00
N VAL A 32 -15.89 0.12 -26.45
CA VAL A 32 -15.16 0.92 -27.44
C VAL A 32 -15.08 0.09 -28.72
N ARG A 33 -15.34 0.74 -29.86
CA ARG A 33 -15.12 0.15 -31.18
C ARG A 33 -13.86 0.75 -31.79
N ASP A 34 -12.94 -0.11 -32.20
CA ASP A 34 -11.75 0.26 -32.97
C ASP A 34 -11.77 -0.45 -34.35
N THR A 35 -10.64 -0.39 -35.07
CA THR A 35 -10.49 -1.02 -36.39
C THR A 35 -10.55 -2.54 -36.35
N THR A 36 -10.40 -3.15 -35.17
CA THR A 36 -10.41 -4.61 -34.97
C THR A 36 -11.74 -5.13 -34.44
N GLY A 37 -12.59 -4.27 -33.87
CA GLY A 37 -13.95 -4.64 -33.45
C GLY A 37 -14.46 -3.84 -32.27
N THR A 38 -15.59 -4.28 -31.71
CA THR A 38 -16.15 -3.71 -30.47
C THR A 38 -15.70 -4.54 -29.28
N THR A 39 -15.02 -3.89 -28.32
CA THR A 39 -14.56 -4.52 -27.08
C THR A 39 -15.23 -3.87 -25.88
N GLU A 40 -15.75 -4.69 -24.96
CA GLU A 40 -16.29 -4.22 -23.68
C GLU A 40 -15.13 -3.75 -22.79
N LYS A 41 -15.16 -2.48 -22.36
CA LYS A 41 -14.10 -1.88 -21.53
C LYS A 41 -14.53 -1.70 -20.08
N MET A 42 -15.81 -1.47 -19.82
CA MET A 42 -16.35 -1.43 -18.46
C MET A 42 -17.75 -2.05 -18.42
N VAL A 43 -18.03 -2.81 -17.36
CA VAL A 43 -19.31 -3.49 -17.11
C VAL A 43 -19.74 -3.23 -15.67
N VAL A 44 -20.98 -2.80 -15.47
CA VAL A 44 -21.65 -2.85 -14.16
C VAL A 44 -22.68 -3.97 -14.21
N THR A 45 -22.56 -4.95 -13.33
CA THR A 45 -23.44 -6.12 -13.27
C THR A 45 -24.70 -5.87 -12.45
N ASP A 46 -25.68 -6.76 -12.59
CA ASP A 46 -26.89 -6.82 -11.75
C ASP A 46 -26.59 -7.03 -10.26
N LYS A 47 -25.44 -7.62 -9.93
CA LYS A 47 -24.92 -7.73 -8.56
C LYS A 47 -24.29 -6.43 -8.03
N GLY A 48 -24.23 -5.37 -8.86
CA GLY A 48 -23.59 -4.10 -8.53
C GLY A 48 -22.07 -4.12 -8.68
N TYR A 49 -21.48 -5.20 -9.20
CA TYR A 49 -20.03 -5.29 -9.41
C TYR A 49 -19.61 -4.52 -10.66
N VAL A 50 -18.51 -3.77 -10.56
CA VAL A 50 -17.91 -2.99 -11.64
C VAL A 50 -16.65 -3.69 -12.16
N GLY A 51 -16.71 -4.22 -13.38
CA GLY A 51 -15.56 -4.74 -14.10
C GLY A 51 -14.98 -3.68 -15.04
N VAL A 52 -13.67 -3.45 -15.01
CA VAL A 52 -12.95 -2.66 -16.03
C VAL A 52 -11.97 -3.60 -16.72
N GLY A 53 -12.13 -3.84 -18.02
CA GLY A 53 -11.36 -4.85 -18.78
C GLY A 53 -11.73 -6.31 -18.50
N THR A 54 -12.80 -6.56 -17.73
CA THR A 54 -13.46 -7.87 -17.60
C THR A 54 -14.98 -7.71 -17.64
N ASN A 55 -15.67 -8.65 -18.25
CA ASN A 55 -17.13 -8.71 -18.33
C ASN A 55 -17.77 -9.64 -17.29
N ALA A 56 -16.96 -10.31 -16.47
CA ALA A 56 -17.38 -11.20 -15.40
C ALA A 56 -16.62 -10.86 -14.10
N PRO A 57 -16.83 -9.66 -13.52
CA PRO A 57 -16.17 -9.30 -12.27
C PRO A 57 -16.59 -10.27 -11.15
N GLY A 58 -15.61 -10.81 -10.42
CA GLY A 58 -15.82 -11.69 -9.26
C GLY A 58 -15.90 -10.94 -7.92
N VAL A 59 -15.63 -9.62 -7.92
CA VAL A 59 -15.64 -8.74 -6.74
C VAL A 59 -16.26 -7.39 -7.11
N ALA A 60 -16.64 -6.58 -6.11
CA ALA A 60 -17.37 -5.32 -6.28
C ALA A 60 -16.73 -4.32 -7.25
N ILE A 61 -15.39 -4.22 -7.27
CA ILE A 61 -14.65 -3.50 -8.31
C ILE A 61 -13.49 -4.38 -8.74
N GLN A 62 -13.50 -4.87 -9.99
CA GLN A 62 -12.41 -5.65 -10.56
C GLN A 62 -11.85 -4.95 -11.80
N THR A 63 -10.58 -4.60 -11.76
CA THR A 63 -9.84 -4.22 -12.96
C THR A 63 -9.09 -5.46 -13.49
N LYS A 64 -9.20 -5.76 -14.78
CA LYS A 64 -8.48 -6.85 -15.45
C LYS A 64 -7.80 -6.29 -16.68
N GLY A 65 -6.49 -6.47 -16.73
CA GLY A 65 -5.60 -5.95 -17.74
C GLY A 65 -4.94 -7.04 -18.56
N GLY A 66 -4.40 -6.71 -19.74
CA GLY A 66 -3.57 -7.62 -20.52
C GLY A 66 -2.11 -7.67 -20.03
N SER A 67 -1.69 -6.64 -19.29
CA SER A 67 -0.38 -6.50 -18.65
C SER A 67 -0.52 -5.89 -17.25
N ILE A 68 0.53 -5.96 -16.43
CA ILE A 68 0.62 -5.29 -15.11
C ILE A 68 0.51 -3.75 -15.19
N ALA A 69 0.54 -3.18 -16.40
CA ALA A 69 0.21 -1.77 -16.68
C ALA A 69 -1.30 -1.47 -16.65
N ASP A 70 -2.17 -2.48 -16.79
CA ASP A 70 -3.60 -2.30 -17.08
C ASP A 70 -4.53 -2.59 -15.87
N THR A 71 -4.02 -3.16 -14.77
CA THR A 71 -4.79 -3.45 -13.53
C THR A 71 -4.51 -2.43 -12.42
N GLN A 72 -4.48 -1.15 -12.76
CA GLN A 72 -4.12 -0.09 -11.84
C GLN A 72 -5.38 0.65 -11.35
N VAL A 73 -5.54 0.84 -10.04
CA VAL A 73 -6.40 1.91 -9.51
C VAL A 73 -5.54 3.18 -9.52
N ILE A 74 -5.41 3.82 -10.68
CA ILE A 74 -4.63 5.04 -10.87
C ILE A 74 -5.50 6.25 -10.56
N SER A 75 -5.05 7.14 -9.68
CA SER A 75 -5.40 8.55 -9.79
C SER A 75 -4.51 9.17 -10.85
N HIS A 76 -5.03 9.40 -12.06
CA HIS A 76 -4.29 10.04 -13.15
C HIS A 76 -4.46 11.57 -13.06
N TYR A 77 -3.36 12.32 -13.17
CA TYR A 77 -3.35 13.76 -13.44
C TYR A 77 -2.78 13.99 -14.85
N THR A 78 -3.40 14.89 -15.61
CA THR A 78 -3.19 15.09 -17.04
C THR A 78 -2.26 16.26 -17.34
N GLY A 79 -1.26 16.06 -18.20
CA GLY A 79 -0.51 17.14 -18.88
C GLY A 79 0.70 16.61 -19.66
N THR A 80 0.54 16.46 -20.99
CA THR A 80 1.51 16.32 -22.10
C THR A 80 2.91 15.65 -21.96
N ASP A 81 3.27 15.05 -20.83
CA ASP A 81 4.57 14.41 -20.62
C ASP A 81 4.43 12.86 -20.63
N PRO A 82 5.23 12.09 -21.41
CA PRO A 82 5.15 10.63 -21.48
C PRO A 82 5.50 9.86 -20.18
N LEU A 83 5.77 10.56 -19.06
CA LEU A 83 6.29 9.98 -17.82
C LEU A 83 5.25 9.61 -16.75
N SER A 84 4.07 9.08 -17.13
CA SER A 84 3.00 8.80 -16.16
C SER A 84 3.31 7.57 -15.26
N SER A 85 3.65 7.84 -14.00
CA SER A 85 3.57 6.84 -12.92
C SER A 85 3.17 7.50 -11.61
N GLY A 86 2.00 7.12 -11.10
CA GLY A 86 1.49 7.45 -9.76
C GLY A 86 1.64 6.26 -8.82
N GLY A 87 1.53 6.53 -7.51
CA GLY A 87 1.60 5.49 -6.49
C GLY A 87 0.62 4.35 -6.75
N PHE A 88 1.07 3.11 -6.54
CA PHE A 88 0.32 1.89 -6.83
C PHE A 88 -0.26 1.31 -5.54
N LEU A 89 -1.50 0.84 -5.53
CA LEU A 89 -2.10 0.03 -4.45
C LEU A 89 -2.50 -1.34 -4.99
N ALA A 90 -1.82 -2.41 -4.55
CA ALA A 90 -2.34 -3.78 -4.73
C ALA A 90 -2.83 -4.35 -3.41
N LEU A 91 -4.07 -4.81 -3.47
CA LEU A 91 -4.61 -5.80 -2.56
C LEU A 91 -4.52 -7.14 -3.31
N ARG A 92 -3.53 -7.99 -2.96
CA ARG A 92 -3.38 -9.30 -3.63
C ARG A 92 -4.07 -10.37 -2.78
N SER A 93 -4.97 -11.14 -3.38
CA SER A 93 -5.24 -12.49 -2.87
C SER A 93 -4.08 -13.40 -3.29
N SER A 94 -3.62 -14.30 -2.41
CA SER A 94 -2.67 -15.33 -2.85
C SER A 94 -3.39 -16.23 -3.86
N LEU A 95 -2.90 -16.20 -5.10
CA LEU A 95 -3.40 -16.99 -6.22
C LEU A 95 -2.23 -17.86 -6.68
N ASN A 96 -2.22 -19.12 -6.23
CA ASN A 96 -1.37 -20.15 -6.84
C ASN A 96 -2.15 -20.78 -8.01
N GLY A 97 -2.33 -20.00 -9.08
CA GLY A 97 -3.18 -20.36 -10.23
C GLY A 97 -4.61 -19.81 -10.12
N THR A 98 -5.62 -20.61 -10.51
CA THR A 98 -7.04 -20.19 -10.55
C THR A 98 -7.79 -20.45 -9.25
N THR A 99 -7.18 -21.14 -8.28
CA THR A 99 -7.82 -21.48 -6.99
C THR A 99 -7.32 -20.53 -5.91
N PRO A 100 -8.21 -19.85 -5.18
CA PRO A 100 -7.83 -19.09 -3.99
C PRO A 100 -7.16 -20.02 -2.97
N VAL A 101 -5.91 -19.71 -2.61
CA VAL A 101 -5.19 -20.41 -1.54
C VAL A 101 -4.74 -19.39 -0.51
N LEU A 102 -4.58 -19.84 0.74
CA LEU A 102 -4.03 -18.98 1.77
C LEU A 102 -2.53 -18.74 1.51
N PRO A 103 -2.02 -17.51 1.74
CA PRO A 103 -0.61 -17.18 1.59
C PRO A 103 0.34 -18.11 2.36
N LYS A 104 1.49 -18.39 1.75
CA LYS A 104 2.60 -19.13 2.37
C LYS A 104 3.66 -18.19 2.91
N GLN A 105 4.50 -18.69 3.83
CA GLN A 105 5.58 -17.89 4.42
C GLN A 105 6.42 -17.19 3.32
N GLY A 106 6.64 -15.89 3.49
CA GLY A 106 7.42 -15.07 2.56
C GLY A 106 6.63 -14.63 1.31
N GLU A 107 5.37 -15.04 1.15
CA GLU A 107 4.53 -14.53 0.09
C GLU A 107 4.05 -13.11 0.39
N ARG A 108 4.08 -12.25 -0.63
CA ARG A 108 3.61 -10.87 -0.55
C ARG A 108 2.09 -10.81 -0.63
N ILE A 109 1.46 -10.27 0.40
CA ILE A 109 -0.01 -10.19 0.56
C ILE A 109 -0.60 -8.86 0.07
N GLY A 110 0.24 -7.84 -0.10
CA GLY A 110 -0.20 -6.53 -0.56
C GLY A 110 0.93 -5.53 -0.52
N TYR A 111 0.79 -4.43 -1.25
CA TYR A 111 1.77 -3.36 -1.21
C TYR A 111 1.27 -2.05 -1.77
N THR A 112 1.92 -0.99 -1.32
CA THR A 112 1.91 0.32 -1.94
C THR A 112 3.32 0.67 -2.43
N LEU A 113 3.46 1.10 -3.69
CA LEU A 113 4.75 1.56 -4.22
C LEU A 113 4.68 3.04 -4.61
N PHE A 114 5.80 3.73 -4.42
CA PHE A 114 6.01 5.10 -4.83
C PHE A 114 7.20 5.13 -5.77
N GLY A 115 7.02 5.75 -6.93
CA GLY A 115 7.97 5.70 -8.01
C GLY A 115 7.62 6.64 -9.14
N SER A 116 8.52 6.68 -10.12
CA SER A 116 8.32 7.34 -11.41
C SER A 116 8.80 6.41 -12.51
N VAL A 117 8.62 6.79 -13.77
CA VAL A 117 9.43 6.23 -14.86
C VAL A 117 10.69 7.08 -15.02
N ALA A 118 11.80 6.45 -15.40
CA ALA A 118 12.99 7.17 -15.82
C ALA A 118 12.86 7.69 -17.26
N GLU A 119 13.82 8.51 -17.69
CA GLU A 119 13.88 9.07 -19.05
C GLU A 119 13.87 7.99 -20.14
N ASP A 120 14.39 6.79 -19.83
CA ASP A 120 14.37 5.60 -20.70
C ASP A 120 13.02 4.86 -20.72
N GLY A 121 11.99 5.39 -20.04
CA GLY A 121 10.68 4.77 -19.90
C GLY A 121 10.61 3.63 -18.87
N THR A 122 11.72 3.27 -18.22
CA THR A 122 11.74 2.19 -17.23
C THR A 122 11.04 2.61 -15.95
N PRO A 123 10.01 1.88 -15.47
CA PRO A 123 9.41 2.14 -14.18
C PRO A 123 10.40 1.91 -13.03
N ARG A 124 10.55 2.90 -12.16
CA ARG A 124 11.40 2.88 -10.97
C ARG A 124 10.56 3.13 -9.74
N ASN A 125 10.44 2.11 -8.90
CA ASN A 125 9.76 2.20 -7.61
C ASN A 125 10.80 2.43 -6.52
N ALA A 126 10.97 3.68 -6.09
CA ALA A 126 12.01 4.11 -5.15
C ALA A 126 11.65 3.84 -3.68
N ALA A 127 10.35 3.78 -3.34
CA ALA A 127 9.90 3.48 -1.99
C ALA A 127 8.67 2.55 -2.00
N GLY A 128 8.48 1.80 -0.93
CA GLY A 128 7.36 0.89 -0.79
C GLY A 128 6.98 0.60 0.66
N LEU A 129 5.68 0.41 0.87
CA LEU A 129 5.12 -0.25 2.04
C LEU A 129 4.62 -1.62 1.57
N VAL A 130 5.18 -2.69 2.11
CA VAL A 130 4.94 -4.05 1.59
C VAL A 130 4.58 -4.99 2.72
N GLY A 131 3.46 -5.71 2.58
CA GLY A 131 3.05 -6.75 3.51
C GLY A 131 3.46 -8.13 3.00
N TYR A 132 3.93 -8.98 3.91
CA TYR A 132 4.26 -10.38 3.66
C TYR A 132 3.65 -11.29 4.72
N ALA A 133 3.33 -12.52 4.35
CA ALA A 133 2.99 -13.57 5.30
C ALA A 133 4.26 -13.99 6.05
N GLU A 134 4.21 -13.92 7.38
CA GLU A 134 5.35 -14.24 8.26
C GLU A 134 5.52 -15.76 8.46
N ALA A 135 4.40 -16.49 8.35
CA ALA A 135 4.34 -17.94 8.31
C ALA A 135 3.24 -18.37 7.35
N ASP A 136 3.11 -19.66 7.14
CA ASP A 136 1.98 -20.23 6.41
C ASP A 136 0.65 -19.85 7.06
N TRP A 137 -0.23 -19.20 6.30
CA TRP A 137 -1.55 -18.86 6.77
C TRP A 137 -2.45 -20.10 6.83
N THR A 138 -3.30 -20.11 7.84
CA THR A 138 -4.38 -21.09 8.05
C THR A 138 -5.69 -20.34 8.22
N SER A 139 -6.82 -21.05 8.32
CA SER A 139 -8.13 -20.42 8.56
C SER A 139 -8.22 -19.70 9.92
N THR A 140 -7.31 -19.98 10.85
CA THR A 140 -7.32 -19.42 12.21
C THR A 140 -6.05 -18.63 12.57
N SER A 141 -5.04 -18.61 11.70
CA SER A 141 -3.77 -17.93 11.96
C SER A 141 -3.23 -17.32 10.67
N ILE A 142 -3.09 -16.00 10.66
CA ILE A 142 -2.66 -15.20 9.50
C ILE A 142 -1.50 -14.26 9.85
N PRO A 143 -0.38 -14.77 10.41
CA PRO A 143 0.72 -13.94 10.86
C PRO A 143 1.36 -13.23 9.67
N ALA A 144 1.62 -11.94 9.82
CA ALA A 144 2.15 -11.09 8.77
C ALA A 144 3.13 -10.07 9.34
N TYR A 145 4.03 -9.59 8.48
CA TYR A 145 4.87 -8.44 8.77
C TYR A 145 4.73 -7.38 7.68
N PHE A 146 4.96 -6.12 8.06
CA PHE A 146 5.08 -5.01 7.14
C PHE A 146 6.53 -4.57 7.04
N LEU A 147 6.96 -4.26 5.82
CA LEU A 147 8.26 -3.67 5.51
C LEU A 147 8.08 -2.25 4.98
N PHE A 148 9.03 -1.39 5.38
CA PHE A 148 9.33 -0.14 4.71
C PHE A 148 10.58 -0.35 3.87
N GLU A 149 10.42 -0.32 2.56
CA GLU A 149 11.48 -0.54 1.59
C GLU A 149 11.84 0.79 0.92
N VAL A 150 13.12 1.15 0.88
CA VAL A 150 13.58 2.39 0.22
C VAL A 150 14.87 2.12 -0.54
N ALA A 151 15.00 2.68 -1.75
CA ALA A 151 16.23 2.66 -2.52
C ALA A 151 17.33 3.45 -1.81
N ALA A 152 18.58 2.98 -1.89
CA ALA A 152 19.73 3.73 -1.40
C ALA A 152 20.16 4.78 -2.45
N THR A 153 20.83 5.83 -2.01
CA THR A 153 21.50 6.76 -2.93
C THR A 153 22.44 5.97 -3.85
N GLY A 154 22.30 6.15 -5.17
CA GLY A 154 23.08 5.40 -6.17
C GLY A 154 22.57 3.99 -6.49
N ALA A 155 21.41 3.58 -5.96
CA ALA A 155 20.80 2.29 -6.26
C ALA A 155 19.38 2.45 -6.82
N THR A 156 18.96 1.50 -7.65
CA THR A 156 17.61 1.44 -8.25
C THR A 156 16.73 0.38 -7.59
N GLY A 157 17.33 -0.53 -6.82
CA GLY A 157 16.64 -1.52 -6.01
C GLY A 157 16.31 -0.98 -4.61
N ARG A 158 15.08 -1.26 -4.14
CA ARG A 158 14.72 -1.00 -2.75
C ARG A 158 15.28 -2.08 -1.85
N VAL A 159 15.61 -1.70 -0.62
CA VAL A 159 16.00 -2.61 0.45
C VAL A 159 15.14 -2.33 1.68
N GLU A 160 14.92 -3.35 2.50
CA GLU A 160 14.27 -3.21 3.81
C GLU A 160 15.05 -2.23 4.69
N ARG A 161 14.36 -1.22 5.23
CA ARG A 161 14.93 -0.25 6.17
C ARG A 161 14.32 -0.38 7.56
N MET A 162 13.04 -0.72 7.61
CA MET A 162 12.30 -0.93 8.84
C MET A 162 11.26 -2.03 8.61
N ARG A 163 10.96 -2.79 9.67
CA ARG A 163 9.86 -3.75 9.69
C ARG A 163 9.05 -3.69 10.97
N ILE A 164 7.84 -4.25 10.92
CA ILE A 164 7.05 -4.61 12.08
C ILE A 164 6.61 -6.07 11.92
N THR A 165 6.98 -6.94 12.85
CA THR A 165 6.66 -8.38 12.84
C THR A 165 5.27 -8.67 13.39
N SER A 166 4.80 -9.91 13.21
CA SER A 166 3.54 -10.41 13.77
C SER A 166 3.51 -10.39 15.31
N SER A 167 4.68 -10.46 15.96
CA SER A 167 4.85 -10.30 17.41
C SER A 167 4.81 -8.84 17.89
N GLY A 168 4.67 -7.88 16.97
CA GLY A 168 4.66 -6.45 17.24
C GLY A 168 6.03 -5.88 17.56
N ASN A 169 7.11 -6.53 17.11
CA ASN A 169 8.47 -6.02 17.24
C ASN A 169 8.82 -5.15 16.04
N VAL A 170 9.40 -3.99 16.30
CA VAL A 170 9.87 -3.04 15.29
C VAL A 170 11.38 -3.19 15.13
N GLY A 171 11.82 -3.51 13.91
CA GLY A 171 13.24 -3.54 13.54
C GLY A 171 13.59 -2.35 12.67
N ILE A 172 14.70 -1.66 12.93
CA ILE A 172 15.32 -0.68 12.03
C ILE A 172 16.73 -1.17 11.69
N GLY A 173 16.99 -1.44 10.42
CA GLY A 173 18.26 -2.04 9.97
C GLY A 173 18.47 -3.50 10.40
N THR A 174 17.45 -4.18 10.93
CA THR A 174 17.46 -5.60 11.32
C THR A 174 16.19 -6.29 10.82
N ALA A 175 16.35 -7.47 10.20
CA ALA A 175 15.24 -8.26 9.67
C ALA A 175 14.60 -9.17 10.73
N ALA A 176 15.23 -9.35 11.90
CA ALA A 176 14.80 -10.29 12.93
C ALA A 176 14.86 -9.64 14.33
N PRO A 177 14.05 -8.59 14.59
CA PRO A 177 14.06 -7.93 15.88
C PRO A 177 13.60 -8.87 17.01
N THR A 178 14.45 -9.01 18.01
CA THR A 178 14.21 -9.84 19.21
C THR A 178 13.54 -9.06 20.33
N GLN A 179 13.56 -7.73 20.24
CA GLN A 179 12.96 -6.80 21.20
C GLN A 179 11.83 -5.98 20.54
N LYS A 180 10.99 -5.34 21.36
CA LYS A 180 9.88 -4.50 20.87
C LYS A 180 10.34 -3.38 19.93
N LEU A 181 11.51 -2.82 20.19
CA LEU A 181 12.22 -1.93 19.28
C LEU A 181 13.69 -2.36 19.25
N GLU A 182 14.19 -2.73 18.08
CA GLU A 182 15.59 -3.07 17.86
C GLU A 182 16.14 -2.22 16.70
N VAL A 183 17.23 -1.49 16.96
CA VAL A 183 17.88 -0.63 15.96
C VAL A 183 19.31 -1.13 15.77
N ASN A 184 19.61 -1.63 14.58
CA ASN A 184 20.97 -1.96 14.17
C ASN A 184 21.65 -0.71 13.58
N GLY A 185 22.12 0.15 14.48
CA GLY A 185 22.74 1.43 14.13
C GLY A 185 22.72 2.42 15.28
N ALA A 186 23.19 3.65 15.04
CA ALA A 186 23.18 4.71 16.03
C ALA A 186 21.80 5.40 16.12
N ILE A 187 21.39 5.77 17.33
CA ILE A 187 20.17 6.54 17.58
C ILE A 187 20.56 7.95 18.04
N ARG A 188 20.05 8.98 17.33
CA ARG A 188 20.16 10.37 17.76
C ARG A 188 18.86 10.82 18.43
N LEU A 189 18.92 11.09 19.73
CA LEU A 189 17.80 11.64 20.49
C LEU A 189 17.94 13.17 20.54
N LYS A 190 17.04 13.91 19.89
CA LYS A 190 16.96 15.38 19.97
C LYS A 190 15.56 15.78 20.40
N THR A 191 15.41 16.24 21.64
CA THR A 191 14.13 16.75 22.14
C THR A 191 14.07 18.26 21.93
N THR A 192 13.08 18.74 21.18
CA THR A 192 12.82 20.19 21.02
C THR A 192 11.84 20.74 22.06
N ALA A 193 11.11 19.86 22.74
CA ALA A 193 10.25 20.22 23.86
C ALA A 193 11.08 20.51 25.11
N THR A 194 10.54 21.32 26.02
CA THR A 194 11.10 21.48 27.36
C THR A 194 10.94 20.18 28.13
N LYS A 195 12.01 19.74 28.81
CA LYS A 195 11.94 18.58 29.69
C LYS A 195 10.88 18.79 30.77
N PRO A 196 10.00 17.80 31.03
CA PRO A 196 9.10 17.85 32.18
C PRO A 196 9.90 18.03 33.48
N THR A 197 9.54 19.04 34.27
CA THR A 197 10.25 19.36 35.53
C THR A 197 10.10 18.25 36.56
N THR A 198 8.97 17.55 36.56
CA THR A 198 8.66 16.45 37.47
C THR A 198 8.53 15.13 36.70
N CYS A 199 9.19 14.09 37.19
CA CYS A 199 8.97 12.72 36.74
C CYS A 199 7.75 12.16 37.48
N THR A 200 6.83 11.53 36.76
CA THR A 200 5.59 10.95 37.29
C THR A 200 5.42 9.54 36.74
N SER A 201 4.43 8.80 37.25
CA SER A 201 4.09 7.47 36.73
C SER A 201 3.87 7.46 35.21
N ALA A 202 3.27 8.51 34.65
CA ALA A 202 3.01 8.65 33.22
C ALA A 202 4.28 8.82 32.35
N LEU A 203 5.40 9.22 32.97
CA LEU A 203 6.67 9.44 32.29
C LEU A 203 7.69 8.34 32.58
N THR A 204 7.34 7.32 33.37
CA THR A 204 8.26 6.25 33.76
C THR A 204 8.83 5.54 32.52
N GLY A 205 10.14 5.37 32.46
CA GLY A 205 10.85 4.77 31.33
C GLY A 205 11.16 5.72 30.18
N VAL A 206 10.68 6.97 30.22
CA VAL A 206 11.07 7.99 29.23
C VAL A 206 12.56 8.28 29.39
N ILE A 207 13.28 8.14 28.28
CA ILE A 207 14.67 8.55 28.12
C ILE A 207 14.65 9.97 27.55
N TRP A 208 15.35 10.89 28.18
CA TRP A 208 15.40 12.30 27.81
C TRP A 208 16.84 12.77 27.60
N MET A 209 17.07 13.51 26.52
CA MET A 209 18.34 14.20 26.25
C MET A 209 18.13 15.70 26.36
N THR A 210 18.82 16.37 27.28
CA THR A 210 18.85 17.83 27.35
C THR A 210 20.16 18.34 26.77
N SER A 211 20.10 19.14 25.71
CA SER A 211 21.28 19.83 25.19
C SER A 211 21.69 20.94 26.15
N GLY A 212 22.93 20.92 26.60
CA GLY A 212 23.52 22.02 27.35
C GLY A 212 23.75 23.24 26.45
N GLY A 213 23.69 24.43 27.04
CA GLY A 213 24.18 25.64 26.38
C GLY A 213 25.71 25.65 26.28
N THR A 214 26.29 26.71 25.72
CA THR A 214 27.74 26.88 25.64
C THR A 214 28.39 26.77 27.02
N GLY A 215 29.37 25.87 27.16
CA GLY A 215 30.06 25.62 28.44
C GLY A 215 29.28 24.72 29.42
N ILE A 216 28.13 24.19 29.04
CA ILE A 216 27.32 23.27 29.84
C ILE A 216 27.25 21.92 29.11
N ALA A 217 27.56 20.84 29.83
CA ALA A 217 27.46 19.49 29.27
C ALA A 217 26.00 19.05 29.09
N ASP A 218 25.75 18.26 28.04
CA ASP A 218 24.47 17.60 27.82
C ASP A 218 24.10 16.67 29.00
N SER A 219 22.80 16.43 29.19
CA SER A 219 22.31 15.43 30.14
C SER A 219 21.51 14.34 29.43
N LEU A 220 21.85 13.08 29.72
CA LEU A 220 20.97 11.94 29.47
C LEU A 220 20.30 11.56 30.80
N GLU A 221 18.98 11.52 30.82
CA GLU A 221 18.21 11.23 32.01
C GLU A 221 17.09 10.25 31.71
N VAL A 222 16.74 9.42 32.69
CA VAL A 222 15.60 8.49 32.61
C VAL A 222 14.67 8.75 33.79
N CYS A 223 13.37 8.87 33.52
CA CYS A 223 12.36 8.94 34.57
C CYS A 223 12.13 7.54 35.13
N VAL A 224 12.41 7.34 36.42
CA VAL A 224 12.34 6.02 37.06
C VAL A 224 11.57 6.10 38.38
N LYS A 225 10.99 4.96 38.76
CA LYS A 225 10.39 4.73 40.07
C LYS A 225 11.42 4.08 40.99
N ASP A 226 11.60 4.60 42.19
CA ASP A 226 12.47 3.97 43.20
C ASP A 226 11.74 2.92 44.05
N ALA A 227 12.47 2.29 44.96
CA ALA A 227 11.93 1.25 45.84
C ALA A 227 10.85 1.75 46.82
N THR A 228 10.83 3.05 47.13
CA THR A 228 9.79 3.67 47.96
C THR A 228 8.54 4.04 47.15
N GLY A 229 8.63 3.91 45.82
CA GLY A 229 7.59 4.22 44.88
C GLY A 229 7.55 5.68 44.42
N ALA A 230 8.55 6.48 44.81
CA ALA A 230 8.70 7.84 44.33
C ALA A 230 9.28 7.87 42.91
N TYR A 231 8.88 8.86 42.13
CA TYR A 231 9.32 9.04 40.74
C TYR A 231 10.32 10.18 40.66
N ALA A 232 11.46 9.95 40.00
CA ALA A 232 12.49 10.96 39.81
C ALA A 232 13.21 10.80 38.47
N TRP A 233 13.62 11.93 37.88
CA TRP A 233 14.60 11.93 36.80
C TRP A 233 15.96 11.53 37.37
N LYS A 234 16.57 10.49 36.81
CA LYS A 234 17.92 10.06 37.17
C LYS A 234 18.84 10.28 35.99
N ARG A 235 19.96 10.96 36.24
CA ARG A 235 21.01 11.18 35.24
C ARG A 235 21.77 9.87 35.01
N VAL A 236 21.92 9.51 33.76
CA VAL A 236 22.81 8.45 33.32
C VAL A 236 24.21 9.05 33.30
N GLN A 237 25.03 8.69 34.30
CA GLN A 237 26.44 9.04 34.31
C GLN A 237 27.16 8.13 33.33
N LEU A 238 27.82 8.71 32.34
CA LEU A 238 28.76 8.00 31.49
C LEU A 238 30.12 8.19 32.15
N ASN A 239 30.66 7.13 32.74
CA ASN A 239 32.01 7.13 33.29
C ASN A 239 33.05 7.12 32.17
#